data_AF-A0A9X4XDJ8-F1
#
_entry.id   AF-A0A9X4XDJ8-F1
#
_cell.length_a   1.000
_cell.length_b   1.000
_cell.length_c   1.000
_cell.angle_alpha   90.00
_cell.angle_beta   90.00
_cell.angle_gamma   90.00
#
_symmetry.space_group_name_H-M   'P 1'
#
loop_
_entity.id
_entity.type
_entity.pdbx_description
1 polymer ?
#
loop_
_entity_poly.entity_id
_entity_poly.type
_entity_poly.pdbx_seq_one_letter_code
_entity_poly.pdbx_strand_id
1 'polypeptide(L)'
;MEEFEDSQLRDLQEVDGIVLRDVHGERVAIGKGFPYENIFSFMVHYFNFYTADDFAEKLGYKNAEKMFQHWFAQTTKLNPFDLTNWCKDAFDGIYADDLADEYDYEHQAYLDTEDAKYDRLAGK
;
A
#
# COMPACT_ATOMS: atom_id res chain seq x y z
N MET A 1 14.71 -2.49 0.61
CA MET A 1 13.29 -2.68 0.93
C MET A 1 12.81 -3.92 0.18
N GLU A 2 11.81 -4.65 0.68
CA GLU A 2 11.32 -5.85 -0.02
C GLU A 2 10.05 -5.51 -0.79
N GLU A 3 10.13 -5.70 -2.11
CA GLU A 3 9.07 -5.38 -3.06
C GLU A 3 7.99 -6.48 -3.05
N PHE A 4 6.75 -6.08 -3.25
CA PHE A 4 5.61 -6.98 -3.39
C PHE A 4 5.42 -7.42 -4.84
N GLU A 5 5.42 -8.73 -5.06
CA GLU A 5 5.11 -9.35 -6.34
C GLU A 5 3.64 -9.77 -6.39
N ASP A 6 2.96 -9.57 -7.53
CA ASP A 6 1.53 -9.92 -7.70
C ASP A 6 1.24 -11.41 -7.47
N SER A 7 2.25 -12.26 -7.65
CA SER A 7 2.18 -13.70 -7.35
C SER A 7 1.85 -13.98 -5.88
N GLN A 8 2.16 -13.03 -4.99
CA GLN A 8 1.96 -13.12 -3.54
C GLN A 8 0.59 -12.57 -3.09
N LEU A 9 -0.21 -12.00 -4.01
CA LEU A 9 -1.48 -11.34 -3.66
C LEU A 9 -2.44 -12.26 -2.89
N ARG A 10 -2.58 -13.50 -3.34
CA ARG A 10 -3.47 -14.47 -2.68
C ARG A 10 -3.06 -14.74 -1.24
N ASP A 11 -1.77 -14.93 -0.99
CA ASP A 11 -1.24 -15.16 0.36
C ASP A 11 -1.47 -13.93 1.25
N LEU A 12 -1.43 -12.73 0.66
CA LEU A 12 -1.69 -11.48 1.36
C LEU A 12 -3.17 -11.29 1.69
N GLN A 13 -4.08 -11.71 0.80
CA GLN A 13 -5.53 -11.72 1.06
C GLN A 13 -5.90 -12.64 2.21
N GLU A 14 -5.28 -13.83 2.31
CA GLU A 14 -5.55 -14.79 3.40
C GLU A 14 -5.24 -14.24 4.81
N VAL A 15 -4.47 -13.16 4.90
CA VAL A 15 -4.08 -12.51 6.15
C VAL A 15 -4.60 -11.08 6.29
N ASP A 16 -5.60 -10.70 5.49
CA ASP A 16 -6.19 -9.35 5.46
C ASP A 16 -5.11 -8.25 5.32
N GLY A 17 -4.11 -8.52 4.48
CA GLY A 17 -2.95 -7.64 4.32
C GLY A 17 -3.23 -6.39 3.50
N ILE A 18 -2.24 -5.50 3.47
CA ILE A 18 -2.26 -4.27 2.67
C ILE A 18 -1.03 -4.18 1.77
N VAL A 19 -1.18 -3.49 0.65
CA VAL A 19 -0.09 -3.12 -0.25
C VAL A 19 0.04 -1.60 -0.22
N LEU A 20 1.23 -1.09 0.05
CA LEU A 20 1.60 0.31 -0.16
C LEU A 20 2.21 0.43 -1.56
N ARG A 21 1.77 1.37 -2.41
CA ARG A 21 2.13 1.40 -3.84
C ARG A 21 3.19 2.44 -4.22
N ASP A 22 3.36 3.50 -3.41
CA ASP A 22 4.32 4.58 -3.68
C ASP A 22 5.40 4.70 -2.60
N VAL A 23 5.99 3.58 -2.20
CA VAL A 23 7.11 3.58 -1.27
C VAL A 23 8.40 3.79 -2.05
N HIS A 24 8.70 5.06 -2.38
CA HIS A 24 9.80 5.43 -3.28
C HIS A 24 9.72 4.77 -4.66
N GLY A 25 8.48 4.61 -5.17
CA GLY A 25 8.20 3.94 -6.44
C GLY A 25 8.14 2.42 -6.36
N GLU A 26 8.36 1.81 -5.19
CA GLU A 26 8.22 0.38 -4.95
C GLU A 26 6.86 0.06 -4.32
N ARG A 27 6.36 -1.15 -4.59
CA ARG A 27 5.19 -1.73 -3.91
C ARG A 27 5.66 -2.55 -2.73
N VAL A 28 5.01 -2.41 -1.57
CA VAL A 28 5.40 -3.11 -0.34
C VAL A 28 4.19 -3.76 0.30
N ALA A 29 4.29 -5.05 0.62
CA ALA A 29 3.24 -5.80 1.30
C ALA A 29 3.44 -5.80 2.81
N ILE A 30 2.34 -5.60 3.54
CA ILE A 30 2.28 -5.66 5.00
C ILE A 30 1.20 -6.67 5.39
N GLY A 31 1.60 -7.75 6.05
CA GLY A 31 0.71 -8.84 6.42
C GLY A 31 1.46 -9.96 7.15
N LYS A 32 0.75 -10.76 7.94
CA LYS A 32 1.39 -11.86 8.68
C LYS A 32 2.02 -12.86 7.70
N GLY A 33 3.28 -13.26 7.94
CA GLY A 33 4.01 -14.17 7.07
C GLY A 33 4.71 -13.48 5.89
N PHE A 34 4.54 -12.16 5.74
CA PHE A 34 5.31 -11.33 4.83
C PHE A 34 6.51 -10.70 5.54
N PRO A 35 7.49 -10.16 4.80
CA PRO A 35 8.65 -9.48 5.36
C PRO A 35 8.30 -8.38 6.37
N TYR A 36 7.17 -7.71 6.14
CA TYR A 36 6.59 -6.74 7.06
C TYR A 36 5.31 -7.31 7.69
N GLU A 37 5.44 -7.95 8.85
CA GLU A 37 4.29 -8.57 9.53
C GLU A 37 3.21 -7.57 9.98
N ASN A 38 3.58 -6.30 10.15
CA ASN A 38 2.68 -5.22 10.57
C ASN A 38 3.27 -3.83 10.26
N ILE A 39 2.46 -2.78 10.44
CA ILE A 39 2.86 -1.40 10.10
C ILE A 39 4.11 -0.92 10.84
N PHE A 40 4.33 -1.36 12.09
CA PHE A 40 5.53 -0.98 12.84
C PHE A 40 6.80 -1.61 12.26
N SER A 41 6.72 -2.88 11.83
CA SER A 41 7.87 -3.55 11.19
C SER A 41 8.28 -2.83 9.90
N PHE A 42 7.30 -2.37 9.12
CA PHE A 42 7.53 -1.53 7.95
C PHE A 42 8.19 -0.20 8.35
N MET A 43 7.62 0.53 9.30
CA MET A 43 8.15 1.84 9.73
C MET A 43 9.60 1.74 10.25
N VAL A 44 9.92 0.74 11.07
CA VAL A 44 11.28 0.54 11.58
C VAL A 44 12.27 0.32 10.44
N HIS A 45 11.92 -0.50 9.46
CA HIS A 45 12.78 -0.71 8.30
C HIS A 45 12.87 0.56 7.44
N TYR A 46 11.76 1.24 7.18
CA TYR A 46 11.72 2.51 6.44
C TYR A 46 12.66 3.55 7.06
N PHE A 47 12.59 3.74 8.38
CA PHE A 47 13.43 4.71 9.09
C PHE A 47 14.93 4.39 8.99
N ASN A 48 15.28 3.10 8.98
CA ASN A 48 16.67 2.67 8.84
C ASN A 48 17.20 2.81 7.41
N PHE A 49 16.33 2.70 6.41
CA PHE A 49 16.73 2.70 5.00
C PHE A 49 16.68 4.10 4.37
N TYR A 50 15.63 4.87 4.66
CA TYR A 50 15.41 6.21 4.12
C TYR A 50 15.70 7.29 5.16
N THR A 51 14.78 7.55 6.09
CA THR A 51 14.95 8.26 7.37
C THR A 51 13.57 8.47 8.00
N ALA A 52 13.52 8.86 9.29
CA ALA A 52 12.28 9.33 9.90
C ALA A 52 11.81 10.69 9.34
N ASP A 53 12.71 11.55 8.86
CA ASP A 53 12.34 12.85 8.27
C ASP A 53 11.63 12.68 6.93
N ASP A 54 12.18 11.83 6.05
CA ASP A 54 11.55 11.49 4.76
C ASP A 54 10.15 10.88 4.95
N PHE A 55 10.00 9.98 5.92
CA PHE A 55 8.70 9.41 6.27
C PHE A 55 7.72 10.47 6.78
N ALA A 56 8.20 11.40 7.61
CA ALA A 56 7.37 12.48 8.14
C ALA A 56 6.89 13.41 7.01
N GLU A 57 7.74 13.71 6.04
CA GLU A 57 7.38 14.50 4.85
C GLU A 57 6.32 13.80 4.00
N LYS A 58 6.45 12.49 3.77
CA LYS A 58 5.41 11.68 3.09
C LYS A 58 4.06 11.73 3.80
N LEU A 59 4.07 11.75 5.12
CA LEU A 59 2.88 11.92 5.96
C LEU A 59 2.37 13.38 6.05
N GLY A 60 3.00 14.33 5.36
CA GLY A 60 2.61 15.75 5.35
C GLY A 60 3.10 16.56 6.56
N TYR A 61 3.99 16.00 7.38
CA TYR A 61 4.67 16.75 8.44
C TYR A 61 5.89 17.49 7.90
N LYS A 62 6.31 18.52 8.63
CA LYS A 62 7.52 19.28 8.29
C LYS A 62 8.82 18.47 8.45
N ASN A 63 8.86 17.59 9.46
CA ASN A 63 10.00 16.75 9.81
C ASN A 63 9.60 15.74 10.90
N ALA A 64 10.50 14.81 11.23
CA ALA A 64 10.31 13.79 12.24
C ALA A 64 10.01 14.38 13.63
N GLU A 65 10.67 15.49 13.99
CA GLU A 65 10.42 16.15 15.28
C GLU A 65 8.94 16.56 15.42
N LYS A 66 8.36 17.16 14.37
CA LYS A 66 6.94 17.56 14.37
C LYS A 66 5.99 16.37 14.36
N MET A 67 6.32 15.34 13.60
CA MET A 67 5.57 14.09 13.60
C MET A 67 5.53 13.47 15.00
N PHE A 68 6.69 13.26 15.64
CA PHE A 68 6.78 12.68 16.97
C PHE A 68 6.15 13.57 18.06
N GLN A 69 6.31 14.89 17.98
CA GLN A 69 5.60 15.82 18.88
C GLN A 69 4.08 15.64 18.79
N HIS A 70 3.55 15.46 17.59
CA HIS A 70 2.12 15.23 17.39
C HIS A 70 1.69 13.84 17.89
N TRP A 71 2.41 12.78 17.50
CA TRP A 71 2.07 11.39 17.84
C TRP A 71 2.12 11.09 19.34
N PHE A 72 3.07 11.70 20.06
CA PHE A 72 3.25 11.51 21.49
C PHE A 72 2.65 12.65 22.33
N ALA A 73 1.89 13.56 21.72
CA ALA A 73 1.09 14.52 22.46
C ALA A 73 0.02 13.78 23.29
N GLN A 74 -0.26 14.25 24.50
CA GLN A 74 -1.28 13.64 25.38
C GLN A 74 -2.69 13.63 24.75
N THR A 75 -2.93 14.48 23.77
CA THR A 75 -4.20 14.60 23.04
C THR A 75 -4.33 13.60 21.89
N THR A 76 -3.23 12.97 21.46
CA THR A 76 -3.21 12.07 20.31
C THR A 76 -3.27 10.63 20.79
N LYS A 77 -4.29 9.90 20.34
CA LYS A 77 -4.43 8.46 20.65
C LYS A 77 -3.82 7.64 19.53
N LEU A 78 -2.49 7.63 19.46
CA LEU A 78 -1.78 6.82 18.47
C LEU A 78 -2.13 5.34 18.68
N ASN A 79 -2.71 4.72 17.67
CA ASN A 79 -2.97 3.28 17.65
C ASN A 79 -2.57 2.69 16.28
N PRO A 80 -2.41 1.37 16.18
CA PRO A 80 -1.96 0.74 14.93
C PRO A 80 -2.91 0.98 13.75
N PHE A 81 -4.22 1.12 14.00
CA PHE A 81 -5.20 1.37 12.95
C PHE A 81 -5.04 2.77 12.34
N ASP A 82 -4.86 3.80 13.17
CA ASP A 82 -4.59 5.16 12.68
C ASP A 82 -3.29 5.24 11.88
N LEU A 83 -2.23 4.58 12.37
CA LEU A 83 -0.94 4.51 11.66
C LEU A 83 -1.07 3.82 10.30
N THR A 84 -1.79 2.68 10.25
CA THR A 84 -2.06 1.99 8.99
C THR A 84 -2.79 2.89 8.02
N ASN A 85 -3.85 3.58 8.46
CA ASN A 85 -4.61 4.49 7.59
C ASN A 85 -3.75 5.65 7.08
N TRP A 86 -2.96 6.28 7.94
CA TRP A 86 -2.06 7.36 7.50
C TRP A 86 -1.02 6.87 6.50
N CYS A 87 -0.49 5.65 6.67
CA CYS A 87 0.43 5.08 5.70
C CYS A 87 -0.27 4.73 4.39
N LYS A 88 -1.51 4.21 4.43
CA LYS A 88 -2.30 4.00 3.21
C LYS A 88 -2.51 5.32 2.47
N ASP A 89 -2.89 6.38 3.16
CA ASP A 89 -3.10 7.69 2.53
C ASP A 89 -1.79 8.26 1.94
N ALA A 90 -0.66 8.11 2.64
CA ALA A 90 0.61 8.68 2.21
C ALA A 90 1.34 7.89 1.11
N PHE A 91 1.12 6.59 1.02
CA PHE A 91 1.81 5.69 0.09
C PHE A 91 0.87 5.03 -0.91
N ASP A 92 -0.31 5.63 -1.15
CA ASP A 92 -1.34 5.12 -2.06
C ASP A 92 -1.67 3.63 -1.79
N GLY A 93 -1.88 3.32 -0.52
CA GLY A 93 -2.06 1.98 -0.03
C GLY A 93 -3.48 1.46 -0.16
N ILE A 94 -3.59 0.17 -0.47
CA ILE A 94 -4.82 -0.55 -0.78
C ILE A 94 -4.88 -1.86 0.01
N TYR A 95 -6.08 -2.34 0.34
CA TYR A 95 -6.21 -3.69 0.90
C TYR A 95 -5.96 -4.74 -0.18
N ALA A 96 -5.45 -5.91 0.21
CA ALA A 96 -5.20 -6.99 -0.74
C ALA A 96 -6.48 -7.42 -1.49
N ASP A 97 -7.63 -7.43 -0.81
CA ASP A 97 -8.92 -7.75 -1.43
C ASP A 97 -9.34 -6.71 -2.46
N ASP A 98 -9.27 -5.42 -2.09
CA ASP A 98 -9.61 -4.33 -3.02
C ASP A 98 -8.67 -4.34 -4.25
N LEU A 99 -7.40 -4.69 -4.06
CA LEU A 99 -6.43 -4.81 -5.14
C LEU A 99 -6.74 -6.00 -6.07
N ALA A 100 -7.21 -7.13 -5.52
CA ALA A 100 -7.64 -8.26 -6.32
C ALA A 100 -8.87 -7.89 -7.17
N ASP A 101 -9.82 -7.14 -6.60
CA ASP A 101 -10.98 -6.64 -7.33
C ASP A 101 -10.58 -5.67 -8.46
N GLU A 102 -9.57 -4.81 -8.25
CA GLU A 102 -9.00 -3.95 -9.30
C GLU A 102 -8.45 -4.79 -10.47
N TYR A 103 -7.73 -5.88 -10.19
CA TYR A 103 -7.18 -6.76 -11.23
C TYR A 103 -8.25 -7.52 -12.02
N ASP A 104 -9.28 -8.02 -11.34
CA ASP A 104 -10.39 -8.69 -12.01
C ASP A 104 -11.14 -7.71 -12.93
N TYR A 105 -11.33 -6.47 -12.47
CA TYR A 105 -11.94 -5.41 -13.28
C TYR A 105 -11.09 -5.07 -14.52
N GLU A 106 -9.79 -4.85 -14.34
CA GLU A 106 -8.86 -4.56 -15.44
C GLU A 106 -8.81 -5.71 -16.46
N HIS A 107 -8.82 -6.96 -15.99
CA HIS A 107 -8.85 -8.12 -16.85
C HIS A 107 -10.13 -8.19 -17.68
N GLN A 108 -11.28 -7.96 -17.07
CA GLN A 108 -12.56 -7.94 -17.78
C GLN A 108 -12.63 -6.82 -18.81
N ALA A 109 -12.17 -5.60 -18.46
CA ALA A 109 -12.16 -4.46 -19.36
C ALA A 109 -11.26 -4.70 -20.59
N TYR A 110 -10.14 -5.39 -20.41
CA TYR A 110 -9.27 -5.82 -21.50
C TYR A 110 -10.00 -6.79 -22.45
N LEU A 111 -10.64 -7.83 -21.91
CA LEU A 111 -11.39 -8.83 -22.70
C LEU A 111 -12.51 -8.18 -23.51
N ASP A 112 -13.29 -7.28 -22.89
CA ASP A 112 -14.37 -6.55 -23.56
C ASP A 112 -13.84 -5.67 -24.71
N THR A 113 -12.67 -5.06 -24.53
CA THR A 113 -12.02 -4.23 -25.55
C THR A 113 -11.54 -5.08 -26.73
N GLU A 114 -10.98 -6.27 -26.46
CA GLU A 114 -10.59 -7.21 -27.51
C GLU A 114 -11.79 -7.72 -28.30
N ASP A 115 -12.88 -8.12 -27.62
CA ASP A 115 -14.10 -8.59 -28.28
C ASP A 115 -14.71 -7.51 -29.17
N ALA A 116 -14.82 -6.27 -28.66
CA ALA A 116 -15.28 -5.12 -29.43
C ALA A 116 -14.37 -4.78 -30.63
N LYS A 117 -13.08 -5.14 -30.59
CA LYS A 117 -12.17 -5.01 -31.74
C LYS A 117 -12.41 -6.12 -32.76
N TYR A 118 -12.66 -7.36 -32.30
CA TYR A 118 -13.01 -8.48 -33.17
C TYR A 118 -14.34 -8.25 -33.89
N ASP A 119 -15.37 -7.77 -33.22
CA ASP A 119 -16.67 -7.47 -33.84
C ASP A 119 -16.54 -6.39 -34.93
N ARG A 120 -15.76 -5.33 -34.66
CA ARG A 120 -15.45 -4.29 -35.65
C ARG A 120 -14.70 -4.83 -36.88
N LEU A 121 -13.82 -5.82 -36.70
CA LEU A 121 -13.09 -6.47 -37.79
C LEU A 121 -13.95 -7.50 -38.56
N ALA A 122 -14.92 -8.11 -37.88
CA ALA A 122 -15.86 -9.08 -38.45
C ALA A 122 -17.05 -8.44 -39.18
N GLY A 123 -17.19 -7.11 -39.13
CA GLY A 123 -18.23 -6.36 -39.84
C GLY A 123 -19.63 -6.51 -39.24
N LYS A 124 -19.71 -6.80 -37.93
CA LYS A 124 -20.96 -6.75 -37.16
C LYS A 124 -21.21 -5.36 -36.58
#